data_AF-F9N7L6-F1
#
_entry.id   AF-F9N7L6-F1
#
_cell.length_a   1.000
_cell.length_b   1.000
_cell.length_c   1.000
_cell.angle_alpha   90.00
_cell.angle_beta   90.00
_cell.angle_gamma   90.00
#
_symmetry.space_group_name_H-M   'P 1'
#
loop_
_entity.id
_entity.type
_entity.pdbx_description
1 polymer ?
#
loop_
_entity_poly.entity_id
_entity_poly.type
_entity_poly.pdbx_seq_one_letter_code
_entity_poly.pdbx_strand_id
1 'polypeptide(L)'
;FGGALSKVEKKYHLRGLNLSDDYNYPKESSILASVDKYKELYTTLQHNFAVQSIDTMSINELLRIYEDTTSFIPSSTYKKEVADISLYMHSKLTAAIATSMYLYFSEKGIEDYKKYCFTESKLFREETSFMIISGDISGIQDFIYTVPSVGALKSLRGRSVYLEILLESIIDSVLEDLQLTRCNLLYSGGGHFYILGPATETAKSIVKAVEVSVNRWLLDHVGTKLYVALGMATCTGNDVINGEMQHKLFGEASRETSKGKISRYTKENLEDLFNPNSNINSVRDGDKECSICHTSSVELQPYGDTESLACHMCDSLYKLGDVLVQPEESVLGIAEEQVVLENIPSIPMYARDATKLYVIPKCKLEALGYSATWKHMYVINEAETGNQVAIDCR
;
A
#
# COMPACT_ATOMS: atom_id res chain seq x y z
N PHE A 1 17.31 5.96 17.45
CA PHE A 1 16.45 6.51 18.51
C PHE A 1 16.95 6.01 19.86
N GLY A 2 17.61 6.87 20.62
CA GLY A 2 18.30 6.54 21.88
C GLY A 2 17.63 7.17 23.10
N GLY A 3 16.33 6.95 23.28
CA GLY A 3 15.63 7.30 24.51
C GLY A 3 15.88 6.25 25.59
N ALA A 4 15.98 6.66 26.85
CA ALA A 4 15.97 5.73 27.96
C ALA A 4 14.63 4.96 27.95
N LEU A 5 14.69 3.63 27.78
CA LEU A 5 13.51 2.78 27.85
C LEU A 5 12.87 2.96 29.24
N SER A 6 11.60 3.37 29.25
CA SER A 6 10.80 3.38 30.48
C SER A 6 10.84 1.98 31.09
N LYS A 7 11.28 1.88 32.35
CA LYS A 7 11.27 0.61 33.11
C LYS A 7 9.88 0.23 33.60
N VAL A 8 8.90 1.13 33.46
CA VAL A 8 7.52 0.89 33.89
C VAL A 8 6.77 0.21 32.74
N GLU A 9 6.32 -1.03 33.00
CA GLU A 9 5.46 -1.79 32.09
C GLU A 9 4.09 -1.10 32.00
N LYS A 10 3.62 -0.87 30.78
CA LYS A 10 2.30 -0.29 30.51
C LYS A 10 1.48 -1.27 29.67
N LYS A 11 0.16 -1.21 29.83
CA LYS A 11 -0.78 -2.13 29.15
C LYS A 11 -1.87 -1.36 28.43
N TYR A 12 -2.30 -1.89 27.31
CA TYR A 12 -3.45 -1.39 26.56
C TYR A 12 -4.76 -1.93 27.15
N HIS A 13 -5.84 -1.17 27.00
CA HIS A 13 -7.18 -1.70 27.29
C HIS A 13 -7.61 -2.67 26.19
N LEU A 14 -8.23 -3.78 26.59
CA LEU A 14 -8.84 -4.72 25.66
C LEU A 14 -10.10 -4.10 25.06
N ARG A 15 -10.04 -3.73 23.78
CA ARG A 15 -11.16 -3.24 22.98
C ARG A 15 -10.84 -3.36 21.49
N GLY A 16 -11.85 -3.18 20.63
CA GLY A 16 -11.66 -3.07 19.19
C GLY A 16 -11.08 -1.72 18.78
N LEU A 17 -10.73 -1.59 17.51
CA LEU A 17 -10.46 -0.31 16.88
C LEU A 17 -11.79 0.35 16.52
N ASN A 18 -11.94 1.61 16.91
CA ASN A 18 -13.05 2.46 16.52
C ASN A 18 -12.53 3.89 16.42
N LEU A 19 -12.71 4.51 15.26
CA LEU A 19 -12.22 5.87 14.98
C LEU A 19 -12.99 6.94 15.76
N SER A 20 -14.21 6.62 16.23
CA SER A 20 -14.99 7.52 17.08
C SER A 20 -14.53 7.51 18.54
N ASP A 21 -13.71 6.54 18.96
CA ASP A 21 -13.26 6.41 20.35
C ASP A 21 -11.97 7.22 20.60
N ASP A 22 -11.80 7.71 21.84
CA ASP A 22 -10.53 8.28 22.30
C ASP A 22 -9.38 7.30 22.12
N TYR A 23 -8.17 7.78 21.78
CA TYR A 23 -6.96 6.96 21.64
C TYR A 23 -6.72 6.01 22.82
N ASN A 24 -6.40 4.73 22.53
CA ASN A 24 -6.11 3.72 23.55
C ASN A 24 -4.68 3.87 24.09
N TYR A 25 -4.41 4.90 24.89
CA TYR A 25 -3.08 5.07 25.48
C TYR A 25 -2.76 3.96 26.51
N PRO A 26 -1.52 3.42 26.49
CA PRO A 26 -1.12 2.39 27.43
C PRO A 26 -0.99 2.98 28.85
N LYS A 27 -1.55 2.31 29.85
CA LYS A 27 -1.57 2.78 31.26
C LYS A 27 -0.72 1.88 32.17
N GLU A 28 -0.24 2.46 33.27
CA GLU A 28 0.60 1.80 34.29
C GLU A 28 -0.20 0.92 35.27
N SER A 29 -1.54 0.99 35.19
CA SER A 29 -2.44 0.24 36.08
C SER A 29 -2.50 -1.26 35.76
N SER A 30 -2.91 -2.06 36.74
CA SER A 30 -3.30 -3.47 36.58
C SER A 30 -4.60 -3.60 35.76
N ILE A 31 -4.53 -3.30 34.47
CA ILE A 31 -5.63 -3.54 33.54
C ILE A 31 -5.75 -5.06 33.40
N LEU A 32 -6.89 -5.60 33.77
CA LEU A 32 -7.24 -7.00 33.55
C LEU A 32 -8.27 -7.06 32.43
N ALA A 33 -7.97 -7.89 31.43
CA ALA A 33 -8.96 -8.23 30.41
C ALA A 33 -10.14 -8.97 31.07
N SER A 34 -11.35 -8.46 30.90
CA SER A 34 -12.56 -9.12 31.40
C SER A 34 -13.09 -10.12 30.38
N VAL A 35 -13.77 -11.15 30.89
CA VAL A 35 -14.48 -12.12 30.04
C VAL A 35 -15.56 -11.42 29.21
N ASP A 36 -16.21 -10.40 29.75
CA ASP A 36 -17.26 -9.67 29.05
C ASP A 36 -16.72 -8.90 27.84
N LYS A 37 -15.52 -8.31 27.95
CA LYS A 37 -14.88 -7.65 26.80
C LYS A 37 -14.50 -8.64 25.69
N TYR A 38 -14.03 -9.83 26.05
CA TYR A 38 -13.81 -10.89 25.05
C TYR A 38 -15.13 -11.34 24.40
N LYS A 39 -16.23 -11.45 25.15
CA LYS A 39 -17.54 -11.79 24.59
C LYS A 39 -18.04 -10.72 23.62
N GLU A 40 -17.85 -9.44 23.93
CA GLU A 40 -18.18 -8.34 23.02
C GLU A 40 -17.43 -8.48 21.69
N LEU A 41 -16.10 -8.62 21.73
CA LEU A 41 -15.26 -8.76 20.53
C LEU A 41 -15.61 -10.03 19.73
N TYR A 42 -15.87 -11.14 20.41
CA TYR A 42 -16.32 -12.37 19.79
C TYR A 42 -17.67 -12.21 19.09
N THR A 43 -18.62 -11.51 19.73
CA THR A 43 -19.93 -11.22 19.15
C THR A 43 -19.79 -10.36 17.88
N THR A 44 -18.88 -9.37 17.89
CA THR A 44 -18.56 -8.58 16.70
C THR A 44 -18.04 -9.45 15.55
N LEU A 45 -17.10 -10.37 15.82
CA LEU A 45 -16.62 -11.32 14.81
C LEU A 45 -17.76 -12.21 14.29
N GLN A 46 -18.57 -12.78 15.18
CA GLN A 46 -19.71 -13.62 14.80
C GLN A 46 -20.72 -12.87 13.92
N HIS A 47 -21.01 -11.61 14.25
CA HIS A 47 -21.93 -10.80 13.47
C HIS A 47 -21.42 -10.57 12.05
N ASN A 48 -20.16 -10.17 11.89
CA ASN A 48 -19.56 -9.95 10.58
C ASN A 48 -19.49 -11.25 9.75
N PHE A 49 -19.13 -12.37 10.36
CA PHE A 49 -19.12 -13.68 9.69
C PHE A 49 -20.52 -14.26 9.40
N ALA A 50 -21.56 -13.74 10.05
CA ALA A 50 -22.94 -14.08 9.73
C ALA A 50 -23.47 -13.25 8.54
N VAL A 51 -22.97 -12.03 8.35
CA VAL A 51 -23.30 -11.19 7.19
C VAL A 51 -22.70 -11.78 5.91
N GLN A 52 -21.44 -12.23 5.96
CA GLN A 52 -20.77 -12.90 4.85
C GLN A 52 -19.89 -14.04 5.38
N SER A 53 -19.90 -15.20 4.72
CA SER A 53 -19.05 -16.31 5.16
C SER A 53 -17.57 -15.99 4.90
N ILE A 54 -16.69 -16.47 5.78
CA ILE A 54 -15.23 -16.40 5.60
C ILE A 54 -14.81 -16.98 4.25
N ASP A 55 -15.46 -18.06 3.78
CA ASP A 55 -15.15 -18.71 2.50
C ASP A 55 -15.44 -17.83 1.28
N THR A 56 -16.25 -16.78 1.46
CA THR A 56 -16.68 -15.85 0.41
C THR A 56 -16.12 -14.44 0.59
N MET A 57 -15.46 -14.16 1.72
CA MET A 57 -14.81 -12.87 1.95
C MET A 57 -13.54 -12.77 1.11
N SER A 58 -13.27 -11.58 0.60
CA SER A 58 -11.94 -11.22 0.15
C SER A 58 -10.97 -11.21 1.34
N ILE A 59 -9.68 -11.39 1.05
CA ILE A 59 -8.64 -11.39 2.08
C ILE A 59 -8.57 -10.02 2.79
N ASN A 60 -8.86 -8.94 2.07
CA ASN A 60 -8.83 -7.59 2.64
C ASN A 60 -10.00 -7.34 3.60
N GLU A 61 -11.21 -7.81 3.28
CA GLU A 61 -12.35 -7.77 4.20
C GLU A 61 -12.05 -8.55 5.48
N LEU A 62 -11.52 -9.77 5.35
CA LEU A 62 -11.15 -10.60 6.49
C LEU A 62 -10.07 -9.93 7.34
N LEU A 63 -9.01 -9.41 6.71
CA LEU A 63 -7.93 -8.70 7.42
C LEU A 63 -8.47 -7.49 8.16
N ARG A 64 -9.39 -6.72 7.56
CA ARG A 64 -9.94 -5.53 8.18
C ARG A 64 -10.78 -5.86 9.42
N ILE A 65 -11.75 -6.78 9.28
CA ILE A 65 -12.57 -7.24 10.40
C ILE A 65 -11.69 -7.79 11.53
N TYR A 66 -10.64 -8.53 11.16
CA TYR A 66 -9.72 -9.11 12.12
C TYR A 66 -8.83 -8.06 12.81
N GLU A 67 -8.37 -7.04 12.08
CA GLU A 67 -7.62 -5.90 12.65
C GLU A 67 -8.48 -5.11 13.64
N ASP A 68 -9.70 -4.78 13.23
CA ASP A 68 -10.62 -3.97 14.03
C ASP A 68 -11.03 -4.67 15.34
N THR A 69 -10.98 -6.00 15.39
CA THR A 69 -11.36 -6.77 16.58
C THR A 69 -10.19 -7.25 17.42
N THR A 70 -9.03 -7.53 16.81
CA THR A 70 -7.93 -8.26 17.49
C THR A 70 -6.63 -7.47 17.66
N SER A 71 -6.58 -6.20 17.27
CA SER A 71 -5.39 -5.35 17.41
C SER A 71 -4.93 -5.13 18.86
N PHE A 72 -5.85 -5.11 19.83
CA PHE A 72 -5.53 -5.01 21.27
C PHE A 72 -5.74 -6.32 22.04
N ILE A 73 -5.87 -7.44 21.33
CA ILE A 73 -5.84 -8.78 21.93
C ILE A 73 -4.39 -9.27 21.91
N PRO A 74 -3.79 -9.70 23.03
CA PRO A 74 -2.47 -10.30 23.00
C PRO A 74 -2.53 -11.68 22.33
N SER A 75 -1.52 -12.00 21.52
CA SER A 75 -1.39 -13.31 20.86
C SER A 75 -1.16 -14.48 21.84
N SER A 76 -0.55 -14.19 22.99
CA SER A 76 -0.31 -15.16 24.08
C SER A 76 -0.74 -14.55 25.42
N THR A 77 -1.47 -15.32 26.23
CA THR A 77 -1.79 -14.95 27.61
C THR A 77 -0.85 -15.62 28.63
N TYR A 78 0.26 -16.19 28.16
CA TYR A 78 1.22 -16.88 29.02
C TYR A 78 2.02 -15.88 29.85
N LYS A 79 1.79 -15.87 31.16
CA LYS A 79 2.36 -14.86 32.08
C LYS A 79 3.89 -14.84 32.19
N LYS A 80 4.60 -15.82 31.61
CA LYS A 80 6.07 -15.85 31.61
C LYS A 80 6.69 -15.17 30.39
N GLU A 81 5.87 -14.76 29.43
CA GLU A 81 6.29 -14.04 28.23
C GLU A 81 5.78 -12.60 28.30
N VAL A 82 6.50 -11.71 27.61
CA VAL A 82 5.99 -10.37 27.35
C VAL A 82 4.94 -10.51 26.25
N ALA A 83 3.68 -10.24 26.58
CA ALA A 83 2.55 -10.36 25.67
C ALA A 83 2.33 -9.04 24.89
N ASP A 84 3.36 -8.56 24.20
CA ASP A 84 3.37 -7.29 23.46
C ASP A 84 3.04 -7.44 21.96
N ILE A 85 2.93 -8.67 21.47
CA ILE A 85 2.51 -8.97 20.09
C ILE A 85 0.99 -9.14 20.05
N SER A 86 0.31 -8.29 19.27
CA SER A 86 -1.13 -8.42 19.05
C SER A 86 -1.48 -9.69 18.27
N LEU A 87 -2.66 -10.22 18.53
CA LEU A 87 -3.20 -11.39 17.84
C LEU A 87 -3.38 -11.12 16.34
N TYR A 88 -3.79 -9.90 15.99
CA TYR A 88 -3.82 -9.45 14.59
C TYR A 88 -2.45 -9.59 13.92
N MET A 89 -1.41 -8.96 14.48
CA MET A 89 -0.07 -8.97 13.88
C MET A 89 0.53 -10.38 13.83
N HIS A 90 0.35 -11.16 14.90
CA HIS A 90 0.79 -12.56 14.92
C HIS A 90 0.17 -13.38 13.78
N SER A 91 -1.16 -13.29 13.61
CA SER A 91 -1.86 -14.08 12.59
C SER A 91 -1.56 -13.58 11.18
N LYS A 92 -1.50 -12.26 10.97
CA LYS A 92 -1.12 -11.64 9.69
C LYS A 92 0.26 -12.10 9.25
N LEU A 93 1.26 -12.03 10.13
CA LEU A 93 2.63 -12.47 9.82
C LEU A 93 2.72 -13.99 9.64
N THR A 94 1.96 -14.77 10.41
CA THR A 94 1.88 -16.23 10.21
C THR A 94 1.37 -16.57 8.81
N ALA A 95 0.32 -15.89 8.34
CA ALA A 95 -0.20 -16.05 6.98
C ALA A 95 0.84 -15.62 5.93
N ALA A 96 1.53 -14.50 6.13
CA ALA A 96 2.57 -14.02 5.21
C ALA A 96 3.72 -15.03 5.04
N ILE A 97 4.19 -15.60 6.16
CA ILE A 97 5.22 -16.64 6.18
C ILE A 97 4.71 -17.90 5.48
N ALA A 98 3.49 -18.35 5.79
CA ALA A 98 2.90 -19.54 5.19
C ALA A 98 2.77 -19.43 3.67
N THR A 99 2.26 -18.31 3.15
CA THR A 99 2.15 -18.08 1.71
C THR A 99 3.53 -18.01 1.04
N SER A 100 4.51 -17.37 1.68
CA SER A 100 5.88 -17.32 1.18
C SER A 100 6.51 -18.72 1.12
N MET A 101 6.32 -19.54 2.16
CA MET A 101 6.78 -20.94 2.18
C MET A 101 6.12 -21.76 1.07
N TYR A 102 4.81 -21.61 0.87
CA TYR A 102 4.07 -22.31 -0.18
C TYR A 102 4.63 -22.00 -1.57
N LEU A 103 4.83 -20.72 -1.89
CA LEU A 103 5.38 -20.32 -3.19
C LEU A 103 6.83 -20.77 -3.38
N TYR A 104 7.63 -20.74 -2.31
CA TYR A 104 9.00 -21.27 -2.32
C TYR A 104 9.02 -22.77 -2.59
N PHE A 105 8.19 -23.54 -1.88
CA PHE A 105 8.07 -24.98 -2.07
C PHE A 105 7.57 -25.35 -3.46
N SER A 106 6.59 -24.61 -3.99
CA SER A 106 6.07 -24.79 -5.33
C SER A 106 7.17 -24.64 -6.39
N GLU A 107 7.98 -23.56 -6.33
CA GLU A 107 9.10 -23.38 -7.27
C GLU A 107 10.18 -24.48 -7.12
N LYS A 108 10.44 -24.95 -5.90
CA LYS A 108 11.43 -26.00 -5.63
C LYS A 108 10.93 -27.42 -5.86
N GLY A 109 9.65 -27.61 -6.18
CA GLY A 109 9.04 -28.94 -6.29
C GLY A 109 9.02 -29.72 -4.98
N ILE A 110 8.90 -29.04 -3.83
CA ILE A 110 8.82 -29.65 -2.51
C ILE A 110 7.36 -29.97 -2.19
N GLU A 111 7.05 -31.27 -2.06
CA GLU A 111 5.68 -31.74 -1.74
C GLU A 111 5.56 -32.28 -0.31
N ASP A 112 6.67 -32.72 0.31
CA ASP A 112 6.67 -33.26 1.67
C ASP A 112 6.75 -32.16 2.74
N TYR A 113 5.62 -31.45 2.93
CA TYR A 113 5.53 -30.38 3.93
C TYR A 113 5.75 -30.87 5.35
N LYS A 114 5.37 -32.12 5.67
CA LYS A 114 5.59 -32.68 7.00
C LYS A 114 7.08 -32.77 7.30
N LYS A 115 7.89 -33.17 6.31
CA LYS A 115 9.33 -33.20 6.47
C LYS A 115 9.91 -31.80 6.69
N TYR A 116 9.66 -30.87 5.77
CA TYR A 116 10.29 -29.55 5.79
C TYR A 116 9.76 -28.62 6.88
N CYS A 117 8.48 -28.69 7.24
CA CYS A 117 7.88 -27.81 8.24
C CYS A 117 7.91 -28.38 9.66
N PHE A 118 8.11 -29.70 9.83
CA PHE A 118 8.01 -30.35 11.13
C PHE A 118 9.24 -31.19 11.49
N THR A 119 9.53 -32.29 10.77
CA THR A 119 10.60 -33.22 11.20
C THR A 119 12.00 -32.64 11.01
N GLU A 120 12.20 -31.87 9.94
CA GLU A 120 13.46 -31.24 9.56
C GLU A 120 13.35 -29.71 9.56
N SER A 121 12.41 -29.16 10.34
CA SER A 121 12.13 -27.72 10.36
C SER A 121 13.35 -26.86 10.71
N LYS A 122 14.30 -27.41 11.49
CA LYS A 122 15.54 -26.70 11.83
C LYS A 122 16.47 -26.56 10.64
N LEU A 123 16.56 -27.58 9.76
CA LEU A 123 17.35 -27.51 8.54
C LEU A 123 16.75 -26.50 7.57
N PHE A 124 15.42 -26.55 7.38
CA PHE A 124 14.73 -25.60 6.52
C PHE A 124 14.91 -24.14 6.98
N ARG A 125 14.98 -23.89 8.30
CA ARG A 125 15.23 -22.53 8.82
C ARG A 125 16.62 -21.97 8.50
N GLU A 126 17.58 -22.80 8.12
CA GLU A 126 18.89 -22.36 7.61
C GLU A 126 18.88 -22.11 6.10
N GLU A 127 17.83 -22.53 5.39
CA GLU A 127 17.71 -22.30 3.94
C GLU A 127 17.27 -20.87 3.67
N THR A 128 17.90 -20.26 2.66
CA THR A 128 17.48 -18.96 2.12
C THR A 128 16.16 -19.11 1.38
N SER A 129 15.07 -18.96 2.13
CA SER A 129 13.70 -19.24 1.71
C SER A 129 12.82 -17.99 1.67
N PHE A 130 13.25 -16.89 2.30
CA PHE A 130 12.49 -15.65 2.40
C PHE A 130 13.27 -14.47 1.84
N MET A 131 12.55 -13.43 1.41
CA MET A 131 13.15 -12.14 1.06
C MET A 131 12.31 -10.98 1.60
N ILE A 132 13.00 -9.90 1.97
CA ILE A 132 12.39 -8.61 2.21
C ILE A 132 12.51 -7.79 0.93
N ILE A 133 11.38 -7.37 0.39
CA ILE A 133 11.29 -6.40 -0.69
C ILE A 133 11.05 -5.03 -0.04
N SER A 134 11.86 -4.04 -0.39
CA SER A 134 11.72 -2.65 0.05
C SER A 134 11.41 -1.77 -1.15
N GLY A 135 10.35 -0.97 -1.05
CA GLY A 135 10.04 0.07 -2.03
C GLY A 135 10.22 1.47 -1.46
N ASP A 136 10.61 2.41 -2.32
CA ASP A 136 10.83 3.82 -1.96
C ASP A 136 10.49 4.74 -3.16
N ILE A 137 9.56 5.67 -2.94
CA ILE A 137 9.24 6.74 -3.89
C ILE A 137 10.13 7.96 -3.63
N SER A 138 11.03 8.24 -4.57
CA SER A 138 11.84 9.45 -4.59
C SER A 138 11.12 10.62 -5.25
N GLY A 139 11.34 11.83 -4.74
CA GLY A 139 10.80 13.08 -5.31
C GLY A 139 9.44 13.52 -4.73
N ILE A 140 8.96 12.86 -3.67
CA ILE A 140 7.68 13.18 -3.01
C ILE A 140 7.58 14.66 -2.62
N GLN A 141 8.61 15.21 -1.95
CA GLN A 141 8.57 16.60 -1.50
C GLN A 141 8.44 17.57 -2.67
N ASP A 142 9.27 17.41 -3.70
CA ASP A 142 9.22 18.26 -4.89
C ASP A 142 7.86 18.13 -5.59
N PHE A 143 7.32 16.92 -5.70
CA PHE A 143 6.00 16.69 -6.28
C PHE A 143 4.87 17.35 -5.48
N ILE A 144 4.85 17.22 -4.16
CA ILE A 144 3.80 17.75 -3.29
C ILE A 144 3.85 19.27 -3.22
N TYR A 145 5.04 19.86 -3.09
CA TYR A 145 5.20 21.31 -2.84
C TYR A 145 5.32 22.15 -4.11
N THR A 146 5.36 21.54 -5.30
CA THR A 146 5.18 22.26 -6.58
C THR A 146 3.70 22.65 -6.75
N VAL A 147 3.25 23.66 -6.00
CA VAL A 147 1.86 24.16 -5.99
C VAL A 147 1.81 25.67 -6.23
N PRO A 148 0.76 26.18 -6.90
CA PRO A 148 0.58 27.62 -7.09
C PRO A 148 0.14 28.30 -5.80
N SER A 149 0.27 29.63 -5.72
CA SER A 149 -0.16 30.40 -4.53
C SER A 149 -1.68 30.41 -4.34
N VAL A 150 -2.47 30.47 -5.42
CA VAL A 150 -3.93 30.43 -5.36
C VAL A 150 -4.40 28.97 -5.41
N GLY A 151 -5.24 28.57 -4.45
CA GLY A 151 -5.73 27.19 -4.41
C GLY A 151 -4.70 26.17 -3.88
N ALA A 152 -3.60 26.64 -3.29
CA ALA A 152 -2.49 25.83 -2.78
C ALA A 152 -2.94 24.66 -1.89
N LEU A 153 -3.85 24.91 -0.95
CA LEU A 153 -4.31 23.88 0.01
C LEU A 153 -5.06 22.73 -0.66
N LYS A 154 -5.89 23.02 -1.68
CA LYS A 154 -6.59 21.99 -2.46
C LYS A 154 -5.58 21.16 -3.24
N SER A 155 -4.67 21.81 -3.95
CA SER A 155 -3.60 21.14 -4.70
C SER A 155 -2.71 20.26 -3.82
N LEU A 156 -2.30 20.77 -2.65
CA LEU A 156 -1.46 20.07 -1.68
C LEU A 156 -2.15 18.80 -1.18
N ARG A 157 -3.43 18.90 -0.77
CA ARG A 157 -4.21 17.76 -0.30
C ARG A 157 -4.36 16.70 -1.39
N GLY A 158 -4.74 17.13 -2.60
CA GLY A 158 -4.93 16.22 -3.73
C GLY A 158 -3.65 15.49 -4.11
N ARG A 159 -2.51 16.20 -4.16
CA ARG A 159 -1.18 15.59 -4.40
C ARG A 159 -0.79 14.60 -3.31
N SER A 160 -1.03 14.93 -2.04
CA SER A 160 -0.70 14.07 -0.91
C SER A 160 -1.51 12.77 -0.95
N VAL A 161 -2.83 12.86 -1.11
CA VAL A 161 -3.70 11.67 -1.19
C VAL A 161 -3.38 10.85 -2.44
N TYR A 162 -3.18 11.50 -3.59
CA TYR A 162 -2.81 10.80 -4.81
C TYR A 162 -1.52 9.98 -4.66
N LEU A 163 -0.49 10.52 -3.99
CA LEU A 163 0.75 9.77 -3.75
C LEU A 163 0.54 8.56 -2.85
N GLU A 164 -0.31 8.68 -1.83
CA GLU A 164 -0.65 7.55 -0.97
C GLU A 164 -1.37 6.45 -1.76
N ILE A 165 -2.39 6.80 -2.55
CA ILE A 165 -3.10 5.82 -3.39
C ILE A 165 -2.18 5.22 -4.46
N LEU A 166 -1.27 6.02 -5.04
CA LEU A 166 -0.29 5.53 -6.01
C LEU A 166 0.66 4.51 -5.35
N LEU A 167 1.14 4.78 -4.14
CA LEU A 167 1.95 3.84 -3.37
C LEU A 167 1.19 2.54 -3.11
N GLU A 168 -0.05 2.64 -2.66
CA GLU A 168 -0.92 1.49 -2.38
C GLU A 168 -1.21 0.67 -3.65
N SER A 169 -1.46 1.31 -4.79
CA SER A 169 -1.67 0.64 -6.08
C SER A 169 -0.40 -0.07 -6.59
N ILE A 170 0.78 0.52 -6.38
CA ILE A 170 2.07 -0.13 -6.68
C ILE A 170 2.26 -1.36 -5.78
N ILE A 171 1.98 -1.24 -4.48
CA ILE A 171 2.05 -2.36 -3.53
C ILE A 171 1.11 -3.49 -3.97
N ASP A 172 -0.14 -3.18 -4.30
CA ASP A 172 -1.13 -4.15 -4.77
C ASP A 172 -0.65 -4.85 -6.04
N SER A 173 -0.09 -4.09 -6.99
CA SER A 173 0.48 -4.67 -8.22
C SER A 173 1.63 -5.65 -7.93
N VAL A 174 2.55 -5.29 -7.03
CA VAL A 174 3.66 -6.17 -6.59
C VAL A 174 3.12 -7.44 -5.93
N LEU A 175 2.14 -7.31 -5.02
CA LEU A 175 1.56 -8.45 -4.32
C LEU A 175 0.82 -9.39 -5.29
N GLU A 176 0.00 -8.84 -6.18
CA GLU A 176 -0.72 -9.60 -7.20
C GLU A 176 0.22 -10.37 -8.12
N ASP A 177 1.28 -9.74 -8.64
CA ASP A 177 2.24 -10.41 -9.53
C ASP A 177 3.00 -11.52 -8.81
N LEU A 178 3.29 -11.33 -7.53
CA LEU A 178 3.93 -12.34 -6.69
C LEU A 178 2.97 -13.42 -6.17
N GLN A 179 1.67 -13.32 -6.45
CA GLN A 179 0.62 -14.18 -5.86
C GLN A 179 0.62 -14.15 -4.33
N LEU A 180 0.92 -12.98 -3.78
CA LEU A 180 0.89 -12.67 -2.35
C LEU A 180 -0.37 -11.89 -2.00
N THR A 181 -0.56 -11.68 -0.70
CA THR A 181 -1.74 -11.00 -0.15
C THR A 181 -1.30 -9.82 0.71
N ARG A 182 -2.23 -8.94 1.11
CA ARG A 182 -1.94 -7.85 2.05
C ARG A 182 -1.36 -8.31 3.40
N CYS A 183 -1.47 -9.60 3.74
CA CYS A 183 -0.74 -10.18 4.89
C CYS A 183 0.77 -9.97 4.77
N ASN A 184 1.31 -10.05 3.56
CA ASN A 184 2.74 -9.96 3.26
C ASN A 184 3.29 -8.53 3.35
N LEU A 185 2.44 -7.50 3.37
CA LEU A 185 2.83 -6.12 3.56
C LEU A 185 3.13 -5.86 5.05
N LEU A 186 4.40 -5.69 5.39
CA LEU A 186 4.86 -5.46 6.77
C LEU A 186 4.64 -4.01 7.21
N TYR A 187 4.83 -3.08 6.28
CA TYR A 187 4.76 -1.64 6.52
C TYR A 187 4.52 -0.93 5.19
N SER A 188 3.69 0.12 5.21
CA SER A 188 3.52 1.12 4.16
C SER A 188 3.41 2.47 4.86
N GLY A 189 4.14 3.48 4.39
CA GLY A 189 4.01 4.84 4.90
C GLY A 189 5.16 5.74 4.50
N GLY A 190 4.84 7.02 4.25
CA GLY A 190 5.82 8.05 3.89
C GLY A 190 6.54 7.78 2.57
N GLY A 191 5.89 7.07 1.63
CA GLY A 191 6.50 6.67 0.36
C GLY A 191 7.39 5.44 0.43
N HIS A 192 7.48 4.78 1.59
CA HIS A 192 8.27 3.58 1.78
C HIS A 192 7.38 2.39 2.13
N PHE A 193 7.73 1.20 1.67
CA PHE A 193 7.07 -0.03 2.08
C PHE A 193 8.02 -1.20 2.20
N TYR A 194 7.60 -2.21 2.97
CA TYR A 194 8.30 -3.49 3.11
C TYR A 194 7.34 -4.66 2.92
N ILE A 195 7.69 -5.61 2.06
CA ILE A 195 6.95 -6.84 1.81
C ILE A 195 7.83 -8.04 2.18
N LEU A 196 7.26 -9.01 2.89
CA LEU A 196 7.86 -10.33 3.09
C LEU A 196 7.40 -11.26 1.97
N GLY A 197 8.33 -11.80 1.19
CA GLY A 197 8.04 -12.72 0.09
C GLY A 197 8.96 -13.94 0.04
N PRO A 198 8.74 -14.85 -0.93
CA PRO A 198 9.59 -16.02 -1.13
C PRO A 198 10.93 -15.68 -1.78
N ALA A 199 12.04 -16.27 -1.34
CA ALA A 199 13.35 -16.12 -1.99
C ALA A 199 13.50 -17.00 -3.24
N THR A 200 12.67 -16.75 -4.25
CA THR A 200 12.65 -17.49 -5.51
C THR A 200 13.21 -16.66 -6.66
N GLU A 201 13.71 -17.32 -7.72
CA GLU A 201 14.20 -16.59 -8.90
C GLU A 201 13.04 -16.00 -9.70
N THR A 202 11.87 -16.66 -9.69
CA THR A 202 10.65 -16.11 -10.28
C THR A 202 10.24 -14.82 -9.57
N ALA A 203 10.20 -14.80 -8.24
CA ALA A 203 9.81 -13.60 -7.49
C ALA A 203 10.80 -12.45 -7.68
N LYS A 204 12.12 -12.72 -7.69
CA LYS A 204 13.13 -11.69 -7.99
C LYS A 204 12.95 -11.08 -9.38
N SER A 205 12.62 -11.90 -10.37
CA SER A 205 12.37 -11.45 -11.75
C SER A 205 11.12 -10.58 -11.83
N ILE A 206 10.05 -10.97 -11.12
CA ILE A 206 8.81 -10.20 -11.03
C ILE A 206 9.06 -8.83 -10.42
N VAL A 207 9.73 -8.73 -9.28
CA VAL A 207 9.99 -7.44 -8.61
C VAL A 207 10.73 -6.47 -9.53
N LYS A 208 11.76 -6.95 -10.26
CA LYS A 208 12.47 -6.14 -11.24
C LYS A 208 11.59 -5.70 -12.40
N ALA A 209 10.73 -6.59 -12.91
CA ALA A 209 9.82 -6.26 -14.00
C ALA A 209 8.79 -5.18 -13.57
N VAL A 210 8.28 -5.27 -12.34
CA VAL A 210 7.39 -4.25 -11.77
C VAL A 210 8.11 -2.91 -11.64
N GLU A 211 9.35 -2.87 -11.12
CA GLU A 211 10.13 -1.62 -11.03
C GLU A 211 10.29 -0.94 -12.40
N VAL A 212 10.62 -1.71 -13.44
CA VAL A 212 10.74 -1.19 -14.82
C VAL A 212 9.40 -0.67 -15.32
N SER A 213 8.32 -1.42 -15.11
CA SER A 213 6.96 -1.06 -15.54
C SER A 213 6.47 0.23 -14.88
N VAL A 214 6.59 0.33 -13.55
CA VAL A 214 6.21 1.51 -12.77
C VAL A 214 6.99 2.75 -13.22
N ASN A 215 8.31 2.64 -13.38
CA ASN A 215 9.12 3.80 -13.74
C ASN A 215 8.91 4.24 -15.18
N ARG A 216 8.59 3.32 -16.10
CA ARG A 216 8.15 3.69 -17.45
C ARG A 216 6.86 4.50 -17.40
N TRP A 217 5.88 4.01 -16.63
CA TRP A 217 4.62 4.72 -16.46
C TRP A 217 4.79 6.10 -15.82
N LEU A 218 5.64 6.22 -14.80
CA LEU A 218 5.97 7.49 -14.17
C LEU A 218 6.62 8.47 -15.14
N LEU A 219 7.55 8.01 -15.98
CA LEU A 219 8.15 8.85 -17.02
C LEU A 219 7.10 9.39 -17.99
N ASP A 220 6.16 8.55 -18.43
CA ASP A 220 5.13 8.92 -19.39
C ASP A 220 4.10 9.92 -18.83
N HIS A 221 3.76 9.85 -17.53
CA HIS A 221 2.66 10.63 -16.93
C HIS A 221 3.11 11.75 -15.98
N VAL A 222 4.25 11.58 -15.32
CA VAL A 222 4.76 12.46 -14.26
C VAL A 222 6.16 12.99 -14.58
N GLY A 223 6.81 12.44 -15.62
CA GLY A 223 8.17 12.76 -16.01
C GLY A 223 9.18 12.30 -14.96
N THR A 224 10.32 13.00 -14.89
CA THR A 224 11.43 12.64 -13.99
C THR A 224 11.23 13.08 -12.53
N LYS A 225 10.05 13.62 -12.19
CA LYS A 225 9.77 14.18 -10.86
C LYS A 225 9.60 13.13 -9.78
N LEU A 226 9.07 11.96 -10.15
CA LEU A 226 8.92 10.82 -9.27
C LEU A 226 9.72 9.64 -9.82
N TYR A 227 10.22 8.81 -8.92
CA TYR A 227 10.92 7.57 -9.25
C TYR A 227 10.65 6.54 -8.16
N VAL A 228 10.38 5.30 -8.53
CA VAL A 228 10.19 4.19 -7.59
C VAL A 228 11.41 3.29 -7.63
N ALA A 229 12.08 3.12 -6.50
CA ALA A 229 13.16 2.16 -6.35
C ALA A 229 12.66 0.92 -5.62
N LEU A 230 12.95 -0.27 -6.15
CA LEU A 230 12.68 -1.55 -5.47
C LEU A 230 14.00 -2.26 -5.13
N GLY A 231 14.20 -2.57 -3.85
CA GLY A 231 15.33 -3.34 -3.33
C GLY A 231 14.89 -4.68 -2.78
N MET A 232 15.79 -5.66 -2.78
CA MET A 232 15.53 -7.00 -2.26
C MET A 232 16.69 -7.47 -1.39
N ALA A 233 16.37 -8.14 -0.28
CA ALA A 233 17.34 -8.81 0.57
C ALA A 233 16.83 -10.20 0.93
N THR A 234 17.58 -11.23 0.58
CA THR A 234 17.20 -12.62 0.89
C THR A 234 17.69 -13.03 2.27
N CYS A 235 16.92 -13.86 2.96
CA CYS A 235 17.20 -14.31 4.31
C CYS A 235 16.73 -15.75 4.57
N THR A 236 17.27 -16.32 5.63
CA THR A 236 16.85 -17.60 6.18
C THR A 236 15.74 -17.42 7.22
N GLY A 237 15.06 -18.51 7.60
CA GLY A 237 14.10 -18.46 8.71
C GLY A 237 14.76 -18.05 10.03
N ASN A 238 16.02 -18.42 10.26
CA ASN A 238 16.75 -18.03 11.46
C ASN A 238 17.13 -16.54 11.49
N ASP A 239 17.41 -15.93 10.34
CA ASP A 239 17.64 -14.49 10.25
C ASP A 239 16.39 -13.69 10.65
N VAL A 240 15.20 -14.21 10.30
CA VAL A 240 13.91 -13.61 10.69
C VAL A 240 13.64 -13.77 12.19
N ILE A 241 14.14 -14.81 12.85
CA ILE A 241 13.97 -15.03 14.29
C ILE A 241 14.97 -14.19 15.11
N ASN A 242 16.17 -13.95 14.58
CA ASN A 242 17.25 -13.28 15.28
C ASN A 242 17.19 -11.75 15.11
N GLY A 243 16.92 -11.01 16.19
CA GLY A 243 16.78 -9.55 16.16
C GLY A 243 17.98 -8.77 15.62
N GLU A 244 19.22 -9.24 15.82
CA GLU A 244 20.40 -8.57 15.23
C GLU A 244 20.46 -8.76 13.72
N MET A 245 20.03 -9.93 13.24
CA MET A 245 20.00 -10.26 11.82
C MET A 245 18.85 -9.53 11.11
N GLN A 246 17.71 -9.36 11.77
CA GLN A 246 16.61 -8.52 11.27
C GLN A 246 17.09 -7.10 10.93
N HIS A 247 17.84 -6.44 11.82
CA HIS A 247 18.32 -5.08 11.54
C HIS A 247 19.27 -5.03 10.33
N LYS A 248 20.12 -6.04 10.15
CA LYS A 248 21.00 -6.14 8.98
C LYS A 248 20.20 -6.37 7.69
N LEU A 249 19.17 -7.21 7.77
CA LEU A 249 18.28 -7.54 6.66
C LEU A 249 17.54 -6.30 6.12
N PHE A 250 16.91 -5.51 7.00
CA PHE A 250 16.27 -4.25 6.61
C PHE A 250 17.30 -3.23 6.07
N GLY A 251 18.48 -3.16 6.68
CA GLY A 251 19.57 -2.31 6.20
C GLY A 251 20.09 -2.70 4.81
N GLU A 252 20.13 -4.00 4.50
CA GLU A 252 20.47 -4.51 3.17
C GLU A 252 19.40 -4.18 2.13
N ALA A 253 18.13 -4.44 2.43
CA ALA A 253 17.04 -4.10 1.53
C ALA A 253 17.06 -2.60 1.18
N SER A 254 17.21 -1.73 2.20
CA SER A 254 17.32 -0.28 2.03
C SER A 254 18.54 0.15 1.21
N ARG A 255 19.67 -0.55 1.36
CA ARG A 255 20.88 -0.29 0.56
C ARG A 255 20.67 -0.64 -0.91
N GLU A 256 20.04 -1.78 -1.21
CA GLU A 256 19.71 -2.15 -2.59
C GLU A 256 18.75 -1.14 -3.22
N THR A 257 17.70 -0.73 -2.50
CA THR A 257 16.80 0.37 -2.93
C THR A 257 17.58 1.66 -3.20
N SER A 258 18.56 2.00 -2.36
CA SER A 258 19.38 3.19 -2.53
C SER A 258 20.30 3.16 -3.75
N LYS A 259 20.77 1.98 -4.18
CA LYS A 259 21.50 1.84 -5.45
C LYS A 259 20.63 2.23 -6.63
N GLY A 260 19.39 1.74 -6.67
CA GLY A 260 18.41 2.09 -7.71
C GLY A 260 18.16 3.60 -7.81
N LYS A 261 18.10 4.30 -6.67
CA LYS A 261 17.91 5.77 -6.63
C LYS A 261 19.06 6.57 -7.25
N ILE A 262 20.29 6.03 -7.22
CA ILE A 262 21.49 6.67 -7.80
C ILE A 262 21.60 6.34 -9.29
N SER A 263 21.09 5.19 -9.74
CA SER A 263 21.09 4.73 -11.12
C SER A 263 19.67 4.48 -11.65
N ARG A 264 18.84 5.54 -11.69
CA ARG A 264 17.39 5.47 -11.91
C ARG A 264 16.97 4.89 -13.26
N TYR A 265 17.68 5.26 -14.32
CA TYR A 265 17.21 4.99 -15.68
C TYR A 265 18.12 3.98 -16.37
N THR A 266 17.48 3.05 -17.08
CA THR A 266 18.20 2.14 -17.96
C THR A 266 18.78 2.89 -19.15
N LYS A 267 19.66 2.23 -19.91
CA LYS A 267 20.21 2.79 -21.14
C LYS A 267 19.10 3.21 -22.13
N GLU A 268 18.06 2.39 -22.26
CA GLU A 268 16.92 2.65 -23.16
C GLU A 268 16.15 3.90 -22.72
N ASN A 269 15.85 4.02 -21.42
CA ASN A 269 15.23 5.23 -20.87
C ASN A 269 16.07 6.48 -21.11
N LEU A 270 17.39 6.39 -20.95
CA LEU A 270 18.31 7.52 -21.17
C LEU A 270 18.42 7.90 -22.65
N GLU A 271 18.40 6.93 -23.57
CA GLU A 271 18.36 7.20 -25.01
C GLU A 271 17.12 8.02 -25.38
N ASP A 272 15.94 7.68 -24.83
CA ASP A 272 14.74 8.48 -25.04
C ASP A 272 14.83 9.85 -24.36
N LEU A 273 15.27 9.91 -23.10
CA LEU A 273 15.39 11.17 -22.35
C LEU A 273 16.40 12.16 -22.95
N PHE A 274 17.42 11.67 -23.64
CA PHE A 274 18.42 12.52 -24.31
C PHE A 274 18.16 12.74 -25.81
N ASN A 275 17.11 12.12 -26.35
CA ASN A 275 16.69 12.33 -27.73
C ASN A 275 15.59 13.41 -27.78
N PRO A 276 15.84 14.58 -28.41
CA PRO A 276 14.83 15.64 -28.53
C PRO A 276 13.59 15.23 -29.34
N ASN A 277 13.69 14.17 -30.13
CA ASN A 277 12.61 13.65 -30.96
C ASN A 277 11.93 12.42 -30.35
N SER A 278 12.28 12.02 -29.11
CA SER A 278 11.58 10.94 -28.43
C SER A 278 10.18 11.39 -28.02
N ASN A 279 9.29 10.44 -27.76
CA ASN A 279 7.93 10.75 -27.28
C ASN A 279 7.92 11.54 -25.95
N ILE A 280 8.98 11.42 -25.14
CA ILE A 280 9.10 12.09 -23.84
C ILE A 280 9.49 13.58 -24.01
N ASN A 281 10.30 13.89 -25.02
CA ASN A 281 10.81 15.25 -25.26
C ASN A 281 10.20 15.97 -26.46
N SER A 282 9.46 15.26 -27.32
CA SER A 282 8.93 15.82 -28.56
C SER A 282 7.98 16.97 -28.24
N VAL A 283 8.36 18.18 -28.62
CA VAL A 283 7.51 19.37 -28.53
C VAL A 283 6.58 19.35 -29.75
N ARG A 284 5.28 19.23 -29.50
CA ARG A 284 4.24 19.24 -30.53
C ARG A 284 3.91 20.68 -30.91
N ASP A 285 3.45 20.89 -32.15
CA ASP A 285 2.97 22.20 -32.56
C ASP A 285 1.77 22.62 -31.68
N GLY A 286 1.85 23.82 -31.09
CA GLY A 286 0.88 24.31 -30.11
C GLY A 286 1.13 23.91 -28.65
N ASP A 287 2.23 23.21 -28.33
CA ASP A 287 2.61 22.92 -26.94
C ASP A 287 2.76 24.21 -26.13
N LYS A 288 2.18 24.19 -24.93
CA LYS A 288 2.34 25.22 -23.91
C LYS A 288 2.77 24.58 -22.60
N GLU A 289 3.42 25.38 -21.78
CA GLU A 289 3.86 24.95 -20.46
C GLU A 289 2.71 24.99 -19.46
N CYS A 290 2.50 23.90 -18.72
CA CYS A 290 1.61 23.90 -17.57
C CYS A 290 2.12 24.89 -16.50
N SER A 291 1.28 25.83 -16.08
CA SER A 291 1.63 26.86 -15.09
C SER A 291 1.96 26.30 -13.69
N ILE A 292 1.68 25.01 -13.47
CA ILE A 292 1.86 24.34 -12.17
C ILE A 292 3.08 23.42 -12.19
N CYS A 293 3.09 22.42 -13.07
CA CYS A 293 4.15 21.42 -13.09
C CYS A 293 5.23 21.68 -14.13
N HIS A 294 5.12 22.72 -14.95
CA HIS A 294 6.11 23.05 -15.98
C HIS A 294 6.29 21.97 -17.05
N THR A 295 5.37 21.01 -17.12
CA THR A 295 5.33 19.99 -18.19
C THR A 295 4.67 20.59 -19.42
N SER A 296 5.27 20.36 -20.59
CA SER A 296 4.70 20.77 -21.87
C SER A 296 3.48 19.91 -22.22
N SER A 297 2.40 20.55 -22.64
CA SER A 297 1.16 19.90 -23.06
C SER A 297 0.45 20.76 -24.11
N VAL A 298 -0.11 20.11 -25.12
CA VAL A 298 -1.01 20.74 -26.09
C VAL A 298 -2.38 21.03 -25.44
N GLU A 299 -2.81 20.14 -24.55
CA GLU A 299 -4.08 20.20 -23.86
C GLU A 299 -3.89 20.80 -22.47
N LEU A 300 -4.05 22.13 -22.38
CA LEU A 300 -4.14 22.84 -21.11
C LEU A 300 -5.57 23.31 -20.88
N GLN A 301 -6.00 23.23 -19.63
CA GLN A 301 -7.32 23.67 -19.17
C GLN A 301 -7.20 24.69 -18.04
N PRO A 302 -8.24 25.51 -17.79
CA PRO A 302 -8.27 26.40 -16.64
C PRO A 302 -8.01 25.63 -15.35
N TYR A 303 -7.15 26.18 -14.49
CA TYR A 303 -6.80 25.55 -13.22
C TYR A 303 -7.77 26.00 -12.13
N GLY A 304 -8.71 25.12 -11.76
CA GLY A 304 -9.80 25.51 -10.85
C GLY A 304 -10.54 26.76 -11.35
N ASP A 305 -10.75 27.73 -10.46
CA ASP A 305 -11.41 29.01 -10.80
C ASP A 305 -10.42 30.11 -11.21
N THR A 306 -9.19 29.76 -11.63
CA THR A 306 -8.13 30.74 -11.97
C THR A 306 -7.97 30.91 -13.48
N GLU A 307 -7.40 32.04 -13.90
CA GLU A 307 -7.00 32.30 -15.29
C GLU A 307 -5.75 31.50 -15.73
N SER A 308 -5.09 30.79 -14.79
CA SER A 308 -3.91 30.00 -15.09
C SER A 308 -4.28 28.70 -15.82
N LEU A 309 -3.42 28.28 -16.74
CA LEU A 309 -3.61 27.07 -17.52
C LEU A 309 -2.77 25.91 -16.95
N ALA A 310 -3.41 24.77 -16.71
CA ALA A 310 -2.78 23.58 -16.16
C ALA A 310 -3.01 22.35 -17.04
N CYS A 311 -2.09 21.38 -16.96
CA CYS A 311 -2.27 20.08 -17.60
C CYS A 311 -3.37 19.27 -16.90
N HIS A 312 -3.86 18.24 -17.59
CA HIS A 312 -4.91 17.35 -17.10
C HIS A 312 -4.62 16.80 -15.69
N MET A 313 -3.39 16.32 -15.46
CA MET A 313 -2.96 15.79 -14.17
C MET A 313 -3.06 16.84 -13.05
N CYS A 314 -2.53 18.05 -13.25
CA CYS A 314 -2.50 19.07 -12.20
C CYS A 314 -3.91 19.56 -11.82
N ASP A 315 -4.76 19.78 -12.81
CA ASP A 315 -6.15 20.17 -12.57
C ASP A 315 -6.94 19.04 -11.89
N SER A 316 -6.75 17.79 -12.29
CA SER A 316 -7.44 16.66 -11.67
C SER A 316 -7.01 16.45 -10.21
N LEU A 317 -5.73 16.66 -9.89
CA LEU A 317 -5.24 16.66 -8.50
C LEU A 317 -5.84 17.81 -7.68
N TYR A 318 -5.99 19.00 -8.26
CA TYR A 318 -6.69 20.10 -7.58
C TYR A 318 -8.14 19.73 -7.26
N LYS A 319 -8.86 19.19 -8.24
CA LYS A 319 -10.27 18.74 -8.09
C LYS A 319 -10.39 17.65 -7.03
N LEU A 320 -9.48 16.66 -7.02
CA LEU A 320 -9.41 15.65 -5.96
C LEU A 320 -9.31 16.30 -4.58
N GLY A 321 -8.39 17.23 -4.40
CA GLY A 321 -8.22 17.93 -3.12
C GLY A 321 -9.42 18.78 -2.68
N ASP A 322 -10.27 19.18 -3.62
CA ASP A 322 -11.51 19.93 -3.36
C ASP A 322 -12.68 19.01 -2.95
N VAL A 323 -12.80 17.86 -3.63
CA VAL A 323 -13.84 16.86 -3.32
C VAL A 323 -13.62 16.24 -1.94
N LEU A 324 -12.36 16.03 -1.54
CA LEU A 324 -12.00 15.40 -0.27
C LEU A 324 -12.41 16.17 1.00
N VAL A 325 -12.91 17.41 0.90
CA VAL A 325 -13.40 18.20 2.05
C VAL A 325 -14.92 18.34 2.05
N GLN A 326 -15.59 17.81 1.02
CA GLN A 326 -17.03 17.88 0.96
C GLN A 326 -17.66 17.03 2.08
N PRO A 327 -18.84 17.41 2.59
CA PRO A 327 -19.51 16.65 3.64
C PRO A 327 -19.93 15.24 3.21
N GLU A 328 -19.99 15.00 1.90
CA GLU A 328 -20.38 13.72 1.32
C GLU A 328 -19.24 12.72 1.39
N GLU A 329 -19.51 11.52 1.91
CA GLU A 329 -18.58 10.40 1.89
C GLU A 329 -18.14 10.10 0.46
N SER A 330 -16.83 10.11 0.24
CA SER A 330 -16.21 9.87 -1.06
C SER A 330 -15.44 8.56 -1.05
N VAL A 331 -15.63 7.75 -2.10
CA VAL A 331 -14.89 6.53 -2.37
C VAL A 331 -13.90 6.79 -3.49
N LEU A 332 -12.68 6.29 -3.32
CA LEU A 332 -11.61 6.35 -4.30
C LEU A 332 -11.54 5.02 -5.04
N GLY A 333 -12.01 4.98 -6.29
CA GLY A 333 -12.06 3.75 -7.08
C GLY A 333 -10.98 3.72 -8.15
N ILE A 334 -10.23 2.63 -8.23
CA ILE A 334 -9.34 2.33 -9.36
C ILE A 334 -10.07 1.40 -10.31
N ALA A 335 -10.18 1.81 -11.58
CA ALA A 335 -10.80 1.01 -12.62
C ALA A 335 -10.16 1.28 -13.99
N GLU A 336 -10.29 0.33 -14.90
CA GLU A 336 -10.05 0.56 -16.33
C GLU A 336 -11.09 1.52 -16.91
N GLU A 337 -10.74 2.20 -17.99
CA GLU A 337 -11.66 3.07 -18.72
C GLU A 337 -12.91 2.30 -19.16
N GLN A 338 -14.07 2.79 -18.72
CA GLN A 338 -15.37 2.21 -19.02
C GLN A 338 -16.34 3.32 -19.40
N VAL A 339 -17.25 3.04 -20.35
CA VAL A 339 -18.26 4.00 -20.84
C VAL A 339 -19.10 4.57 -19.69
N VAL A 340 -19.41 3.74 -18.68
CA VAL A 340 -20.20 4.18 -17.50
C VAL A 340 -19.46 5.20 -16.63
N LEU A 341 -18.13 5.29 -16.75
CA LEU A 341 -17.26 6.19 -15.99
C LEU A 341 -16.74 7.38 -16.82
N GLU A 342 -17.09 7.48 -18.11
CA GLU A 342 -16.54 8.48 -19.05
C GLU A 342 -16.77 9.93 -18.58
N ASN A 343 -17.90 10.19 -17.93
CA ASN A 343 -18.25 11.53 -17.41
C ASN A 343 -17.76 11.78 -15.98
N ILE A 344 -16.97 10.86 -15.40
CA ILE A 344 -16.43 11.01 -14.04
C ILE A 344 -14.98 11.53 -14.14
N PRO A 345 -14.65 12.65 -13.47
CA PRO A 345 -13.28 13.14 -13.40
C PRO A 345 -12.35 12.03 -12.90
N SER A 346 -11.20 11.89 -13.56
CA SER A 346 -10.29 10.79 -13.29
C SER A 346 -8.84 11.20 -13.44
N ILE A 347 -7.97 10.52 -12.71
CA ILE A 347 -6.52 10.79 -12.68
C ILE A 347 -5.81 9.56 -13.20
N PRO A 348 -4.83 9.68 -14.11
CA PRO A 348 -4.01 8.53 -14.49
C PRO A 348 -3.44 7.85 -13.25
N MET A 349 -3.53 6.52 -13.17
CA MET A 349 -3.03 5.74 -12.05
C MET A 349 -2.21 4.57 -12.57
N TYR A 350 -1.11 4.25 -11.87
CA TYR A 350 -0.38 3.03 -12.16
C TYR A 350 -1.17 1.84 -11.63
N ALA A 351 -1.73 1.05 -12.54
CA ALA A 351 -2.04 -0.35 -12.34
C ALA A 351 -1.87 -1.06 -13.69
N ARG A 352 -2.06 -2.37 -13.75
CA ARG A 352 -2.09 -3.10 -15.04
C ARG A 352 -3.20 -2.51 -15.92
N ASP A 353 -2.94 -2.38 -17.21
CA ASP A 353 -3.86 -1.81 -18.22
C ASP A 353 -4.14 -0.30 -18.05
N ALA A 354 -4.96 0.30 -18.92
CA ALA A 354 -5.21 1.75 -18.95
C ALA A 354 -6.12 2.21 -17.79
N THR A 355 -5.62 2.12 -16.57
CA THR A 355 -6.38 2.40 -15.34
C THR A 355 -6.35 3.85 -14.92
N LYS A 356 -7.45 4.29 -14.31
CA LYS A 356 -7.55 5.62 -13.69
C LYS A 356 -8.09 5.52 -12.28
N LEU A 357 -7.74 6.53 -11.49
CA LEU A 357 -8.33 6.82 -10.19
C LEU A 357 -9.55 7.71 -10.38
N TYR A 358 -10.68 7.28 -9.85
CA TYR A 358 -11.94 8.00 -9.82
C TYR A 358 -12.29 8.40 -8.39
N VAL A 359 -12.87 9.59 -8.24
CA VAL A 359 -13.43 10.06 -6.96
C VAL A 359 -14.95 10.07 -7.10
N ILE A 360 -15.63 9.26 -6.28
CA ILE A 360 -17.05 9.00 -6.45
C ILE A 360 -17.77 9.18 -5.11
N PRO A 361 -18.79 10.06 -5.04
CA PRO A 361 -19.66 10.12 -3.87
C PRO A 361 -20.32 8.77 -3.63
N LYS A 362 -20.41 8.31 -2.38
CA LYS A 362 -20.96 6.99 -2.01
C LYS A 362 -22.35 6.73 -2.59
N CYS A 363 -23.24 7.73 -2.57
CA CYS A 363 -24.58 7.64 -3.16
C CYS A 363 -24.56 7.35 -4.68
N LYS A 364 -23.55 7.86 -5.40
CA LYS A 364 -23.36 7.61 -6.83
C LYS A 364 -22.75 6.23 -7.06
N LEU A 365 -21.87 5.76 -6.19
CA LEU A 365 -21.35 4.39 -6.23
C LEU A 365 -22.48 3.37 -6.08
N GLU A 366 -23.37 3.57 -5.11
CA GLU A 366 -24.57 2.74 -4.91
C GLU A 366 -25.48 2.72 -6.14
N ALA A 367 -25.66 3.88 -6.80
CA ALA A 367 -26.44 3.98 -8.03
C ALA A 367 -25.76 3.29 -9.23
N LEU A 368 -24.43 3.30 -9.30
CA LEU A 368 -23.67 2.54 -10.30
C LEU A 368 -23.82 1.03 -10.05
N GLY A 369 -23.87 0.58 -8.80
CA GLY A 369 -24.01 -0.83 -8.45
C GLY A 369 -22.99 -1.72 -9.18
N TYR A 370 -23.46 -2.76 -9.86
CA TYR A 370 -22.62 -3.68 -10.64
C TYR A 370 -22.38 -3.24 -12.09
N SER A 371 -22.78 -2.03 -12.47
CA SER A 371 -22.58 -1.54 -13.85
C SER A 371 -21.14 -1.11 -14.14
N ALA A 372 -20.34 -0.84 -13.09
CA ALA A 372 -18.92 -0.55 -13.19
C ALA A 372 -18.11 -1.68 -12.56
N THR A 373 -17.01 -2.05 -13.21
CA THR A 373 -16.04 -3.02 -12.68
C THR A 373 -14.90 -2.28 -12.02
N TRP A 374 -14.71 -2.50 -10.72
CA TRP A 374 -13.65 -1.89 -9.92
C TRP A 374 -12.50 -2.87 -9.74
N LYS A 375 -11.26 -2.41 -9.94
CA LYS A 375 -10.07 -3.18 -9.59
C LYS A 375 -9.83 -3.10 -8.08
N HIS A 376 -9.77 -1.88 -7.57
CA HIS A 376 -9.63 -1.60 -6.14
C HIS A 376 -10.53 -0.44 -5.74
N MET A 377 -10.99 -0.45 -4.49
CA MET A 377 -11.70 0.68 -3.91
C MET A 377 -11.14 0.98 -2.54
N TYR A 378 -10.86 2.27 -2.31
CA TYR A 378 -10.34 2.80 -1.08
C TYR A 378 -11.38 3.74 -0.45
N VAL A 379 -11.61 3.56 0.85
CA VAL A 379 -12.33 4.54 1.69
C VAL A 379 -11.31 5.27 2.53
N ILE A 380 -11.67 6.49 2.91
CA ILE A 380 -10.89 7.29 3.84
C ILE A 380 -11.61 7.22 5.19
N ASN A 381 -10.97 6.61 6.19
CA ASN A 381 -11.42 6.60 7.59
C ASN A 381 -12.72 5.82 7.88
N GLU A 382 -13.09 4.81 7.08
CA GLU A 382 -14.24 3.94 7.38
C GLU A 382 -13.98 2.48 7.02
N ALA A 383 -14.77 1.57 7.60
CA ALA A 383 -14.81 0.17 7.19
C ALA A 383 -16.25 -0.33 7.11
N GLU A 384 -16.57 -0.99 6.00
CA GLU A 384 -17.84 -1.65 5.78
C GLU A 384 -17.60 -3.13 5.44
N THR A 385 -18.50 -4.01 5.88
CA THR A 385 -18.47 -5.44 5.56
C THR A 385 -19.62 -5.75 4.60
N GLY A 386 -19.34 -6.48 3.51
CA GLY A 386 -20.37 -6.94 2.57
C GLY A 386 -20.83 -5.92 1.52
N ASN A 387 -20.31 -4.69 1.55
CA ASN A 387 -20.36 -3.76 0.43
C ASN A 387 -19.07 -3.90 -0.38
N GLN A 388 -19.08 -3.63 -1.68
CA GLN A 388 -17.95 -3.86 -2.61
C GLN A 388 -16.59 -3.21 -2.21
N VAL A 389 -16.55 -2.45 -1.12
CA VAL A 389 -15.51 -1.51 -0.74
C VAL A 389 -14.64 -2.12 0.37
N ALA A 390 -13.43 -2.57 0.01
CA ALA A 390 -12.65 -3.48 0.85
C ALA A 390 -11.28 -2.95 1.32
N ILE A 391 -10.91 -1.69 1.05
CA ILE A 391 -9.60 -1.17 1.47
C ILE A 391 -9.79 0.21 2.13
N ASP A 392 -9.23 0.41 3.31
CA ASP A 392 -9.17 1.71 4.00
C ASP A 392 -7.73 2.23 3.88
N CYS A 393 -7.57 3.46 3.42
CA CYS A 393 -6.30 4.17 3.48
C CYS A 393 -6.29 5.00 4.77
N ARG A 394 -5.71 4.44 5.84
CA ARG A 394 -5.54 5.13 7.13
C ARG A 394 -4.29 6.01 7.17
#